data_AF-A0A5C7LJ02-F1
#
_entry.id   AF-A0A5C7LJ02-F1
#
_cell.length_a   1.000
_cell.length_b   1.000
_cell.length_c   1.000
_cell.angle_alpha   90.00
_cell.angle_beta   90.00
_cell.angle_gamma   90.00
#
_symmetry.space_group_name_H-M   'P 1'
#
loop_
_entity.id
_entity.type
_entity.pdbx_description
1 polymer ?
#
loop_
_entity_poly.entity_id
_entity_poly.type
_entity_poly.pdbx_seq_one_letter_code
_entity_poly.pdbx_strand_id
1 'polypeptide(L)'
;MTVTDVAIHGDVPSSPVKQLAQSLPEPFNLHTMLLDVNGDDVIGTLTRHGIERLRDNGAQAGVSLNGSVCYVLYNAVTSRVKIGQSDRFHRRWRSLEMGSGCHLHPLVLWQTDRPGAVEARLHQMFRDARGVGEWFEASAVIPALLDACRRAVMSDEPTSKDAKKATPASIRPTVRVRTGDLKRVDTALGRLIADNRTHMHAMQEALESKRAELGLEISSKELKREKRAMKVAAAFRDRLLREGPMALTPLASRLSKHQRDVRDMALQYGEDLQWFTYIKVARDAEGVSMYWPLINGNPFDPNNSTVP
;
A
#
# COMPACT_ATOMS: atom_id res chain seq x y z
N MET A 1 36.89 -56.67 29.86
CA MET A 1 36.95 -55.39 29.13
C MET A 1 35.55 -55.11 28.63
N THR A 2 34.81 -54.29 29.38
CA THR A 2 33.42 -53.93 29.10
C THR A 2 33.42 -52.50 28.55
N VAL A 3 32.95 -52.36 27.31
CA VAL A 3 32.77 -51.07 26.63
C VAL A 3 31.42 -50.52 27.07
N THR A 4 31.42 -49.37 27.73
CA THR A 4 30.21 -48.62 28.08
C THR A 4 29.95 -47.56 27.01
N ASP A 5 28.90 -47.76 26.22
CA ASP A 5 28.33 -46.76 25.33
C ASP A 5 27.71 -45.62 26.16
N VAL A 6 28.27 -44.42 26.01
CA VAL A 6 27.71 -43.19 26.57
C VAL A 6 26.83 -42.55 25.50
N ALA A 7 25.52 -42.72 25.62
CA ALA A 7 24.54 -42.03 24.79
C ALA A 7 24.51 -40.53 25.15
N ILE A 8 25.16 -39.70 24.33
CA ILE A 8 25.04 -38.25 24.42
C ILE A 8 23.74 -37.83 23.72
N HIS A 9 22.64 -37.82 24.47
CA HIS A 9 21.42 -37.11 24.09
C HIS A 9 21.65 -35.61 24.29
N GLY A 10 22.36 -34.99 23.35
CA GLY A 10 22.42 -33.54 23.24
C GLY A 10 21.14 -33.04 22.58
N ASP A 11 20.18 -32.59 23.40
CA ASP A 11 19.13 -31.70 22.92
C ASP A 11 19.81 -30.50 22.26
N VAL A 12 19.80 -30.47 20.93
CA VAL A 12 20.23 -29.30 20.17
C VAL A 12 19.24 -28.21 20.53
N PRO A 13 19.62 -27.15 21.28
CA PRO A 13 18.71 -26.05 21.56
C PRO A 13 18.23 -25.55 20.20
N SER A 14 16.92 -25.63 20.00
CA SER A 14 16.25 -25.10 18.82
C SER A 14 16.79 -23.70 18.59
N SER A 15 17.45 -23.53 17.44
CA SER A 15 18.28 -22.37 17.15
C SER A 15 17.58 -21.06 17.57
N PRO A 16 18.18 -20.23 18.45
CA PRO A 16 17.58 -18.98 18.94
C PRO A 16 17.29 -17.97 17.83
N VAL A 17 17.72 -18.25 16.60
CA VAL A 17 17.42 -17.49 15.39
C VAL A 17 15.92 -17.46 15.05
N LYS A 18 15.11 -18.42 15.55
CA LYS A 18 13.65 -18.42 15.29
C LYS A 18 12.80 -17.58 16.24
N GLN A 19 13.34 -17.06 17.35
CA GLN A 19 12.55 -16.39 18.39
C GLN A 19 12.63 -14.86 18.42
N LEU A 20 13.40 -14.21 17.54
CA LEU A 20 13.65 -12.76 17.63
C LEU A 20 13.44 -11.97 16.33
N ALA A 21 12.64 -12.49 15.40
CA ALA A 21 11.95 -11.61 14.48
C ALA A 21 10.81 -10.93 15.26
N GLN A 22 11.14 -9.91 16.07
CA GLN A 22 10.12 -9.02 16.61
C GLN A 22 9.27 -8.57 15.43
N SER A 23 7.99 -8.94 15.45
CA SER A 23 7.02 -8.48 14.46
C SER A 23 7.08 -6.96 14.49
N LEU A 24 7.32 -6.35 13.32
CA LEU A 24 7.25 -4.90 13.18
C LEU A 24 5.92 -4.40 13.79
N PRO A 25 5.91 -3.26 14.49
CA PRO A 25 4.66 -2.69 14.98
C PRO A 25 3.78 -2.24 13.82
N GLU A 26 2.46 -2.15 14.05
CA GLU A 26 1.56 -1.48 13.11
C GLU A 26 1.92 0.00 12.96
N PRO A 27 1.85 0.57 11.72
CA PRO A 27 1.38 -0.06 10.49
C PRO A 27 2.47 -0.82 9.70
N PHE A 28 3.72 -0.83 10.16
CA PHE A 28 4.88 -1.32 9.41
C PHE A 28 4.92 -2.84 9.18
N ASN A 29 4.15 -3.62 9.94
CA ASN A 29 3.94 -5.04 9.66
C ASN A 29 3.21 -5.29 8.33
N LEU A 30 2.33 -4.38 7.93
CA LEU A 30 1.42 -4.53 6.79
C LEU A 30 1.73 -3.55 5.65
N HIS A 31 2.24 -2.38 5.99
CA HIS A 31 2.35 -1.24 5.09
C HIS A 31 3.72 -0.55 5.15
N THR A 32 4.14 -0.04 4.00
CA THR A 32 5.16 1.00 3.89
C THR A 32 4.46 2.34 3.80
N MET A 33 4.88 3.32 4.60
CA MET A 33 4.29 4.66 4.61
C MET A 33 4.94 5.51 3.51
N LEU A 34 4.13 6.27 2.76
CA LEU A 34 4.60 7.29 1.82
C LEU A 34 4.41 8.65 2.47
N LEU A 35 5.50 9.41 2.60
CA LEU A 35 5.50 10.74 3.20
C LEU A 35 5.83 11.80 2.15
N ASP A 36 5.30 12.99 2.38
CA ASP A 36 5.50 14.17 1.55
C ASP A 36 6.94 14.73 1.62
N VAL A 37 7.15 15.86 0.93
CA VAL A 37 8.42 16.58 0.83
C VAL A 37 8.97 16.97 2.21
N ASN A 38 8.10 17.38 3.12
CA ASN A 38 8.49 17.85 4.45
C ASN A 38 8.65 16.70 5.46
N GLY A 39 8.04 15.55 5.15
CA GLY A 39 7.92 14.41 6.04
C GLY A 39 6.87 14.62 7.13
N ASP A 40 6.01 15.61 6.93
CA ASP A 40 5.02 16.05 7.90
C ASP A 40 3.63 15.49 7.58
N ASP A 41 3.39 15.05 6.33
CA ASP A 41 2.11 14.48 5.90
C ASP A 41 2.25 13.07 5.31
N VAL A 42 1.30 12.19 5.63
CA VAL A 42 1.18 10.87 5.01
C VAL A 42 0.39 11.00 3.71
N ILE A 43 1.08 10.93 2.57
CA ILE A 43 0.46 11.02 1.24
C ILE A 43 -0.13 9.69 0.77
N GLY A 44 0.24 8.58 1.41
CA GLY A 44 -0.31 7.27 1.10
C GLY A 44 0.39 6.12 1.82
N THR A 45 -0.04 4.90 1.50
CA THR A 45 0.59 3.68 2.00
C THR A 45 0.72 2.66 0.87
N LEU A 46 1.76 1.83 0.93
CA LEU A 46 1.94 0.67 0.05
C LEU A 46 1.76 -0.59 0.86
N THR A 47 0.90 -1.49 0.40
CA THR A 47 0.78 -2.84 1.00
C THR A 47 2.04 -3.65 0.78
N ARG A 48 2.25 -4.70 1.58
CA ARG A 48 3.35 -5.65 1.40
C ARG A 48 3.42 -6.21 -0.04
N HIS A 49 2.28 -6.59 -0.61
CA HIS A 49 2.25 -7.07 -1.99
C HIS A 49 2.58 -5.96 -3.01
N GLY A 50 2.13 -4.72 -2.76
CA GLY A 50 2.49 -3.58 -3.60
C GLY A 50 4.00 -3.33 -3.62
N ILE A 51 4.61 -3.32 -2.45
CA ILE A 51 6.04 -3.05 -2.34
C ILE A 51 6.90 -4.19 -2.93
N GLU A 52 6.48 -5.45 -2.83
CA GLU A 52 7.14 -6.57 -3.52
C GLU A 52 7.12 -6.39 -5.04
N ARG A 53 5.98 -5.96 -5.60
CA ARG A 53 5.90 -5.64 -7.04
C ARG A 53 6.80 -4.48 -7.44
N LEU A 54 6.88 -3.44 -6.60
CA LEU A 54 7.80 -2.31 -6.80
C LEU A 54 9.26 -2.77 -6.74
N ARG A 55 9.61 -3.62 -5.77
CA ARG A 55 10.94 -4.23 -5.65
C ARG A 55 11.29 -4.94 -6.95
N ASP A 56 10.34 -5.73 -7.48
CA ASP A 56 10.65 -6.67 -8.53
C ASP A 56 10.66 -6.09 -9.94
N ASN A 57 9.74 -5.17 -10.21
CA ASN A 57 9.54 -4.60 -11.53
C ASN A 57 10.01 -3.14 -11.63
N GLY A 58 10.39 -2.52 -10.51
CA GLY A 58 10.78 -1.11 -10.45
C GLY A 58 9.64 -0.12 -10.64
N ALA A 59 8.46 -0.61 -10.98
CA ALA A 59 7.22 0.12 -11.07
C ALA A 59 6.10 -0.75 -10.54
N GLN A 60 5.23 -0.18 -9.72
CA GLN A 60 3.91 -0.75 -9.45
C GLN A 60 2.93 0.06 -10.29
N ALA A 61 1.97 -0.61 -10.93
CA ALA A 61 0.94 0.10 -11.69
C ALA A 61 0.17 1.03 -10.73
N GLY A 62 0.39 2.33 -10.93
CA GLY A 62 -0.15 3.42 -10.13
C GLY A 62 0.71 4.02 -9.04
N VAL A 63 1.90 3.47 -8.80
CA VAL A 63 2.89 4.07 -7.92
C VAL A 63 4.19 4.10 -8.69
N SER A 64 4.39 5.21 -9.41
CA SER A 64 5.72 5.53 -9.93
C SER A 64 6.40 6.39 -8.89
N LEU A 65 7.41 5.83 -8.21
CA LEU A 65 8.37 6.64 -7.47
C LEU A 65 9.23 7.37 -8.51
N ASN A 66 8.65 8.42 -9.08
CA ASN A 66 9.33 9.28 -10.02
C ASN A 66 10.31 10.15 -9.25
N GLY A 67 11.57 10.10 -9.67
CA GLY A 67 12.63 10.89 -9.07
C GLY A 67 13.31 10.19 -7.89
N SER A 68 13.98 11.01 -7.10
CA SER A 68 14.80 10.58 -5.99
C SER A 68 13.96 10.46 -4.72
N VAL A 69 14.15 9.37 -3.98
CA VAL A 69 13.43 9.13 -2.72
C VAL A 69 14.41 8.94 -1.59
N CYS A 70 14.05 9.45 -0.41
CA CYS A 70 14.68 9.04 0.84
C CYS A 70 13.91 7.84 1.40
N TYR A 71 14.59 6.84 1.95
CA TYR A 71 13.99 5.58 2.38
C TYR A 71 14.55 5.13 3.73
N VAL A 72 13.74 4.35 4.45
CA VAL A 72 14.15 3.57 5.61
C VAL A 72 13.85 2.09 5.34
N LEU A 73 14.88 1.25 5.30
CA LEU A 73 14.77 -0.20 5.09
C LEU A 73 15.14 -0.96 6.37
N TYR A 74 14.26 -1.81 6.87
CA TYR A 74 14.48 -2.66 8.04
C TYR A 74 15.06 -4.02 7.67
N ASN A 75 16.11 -4.41 8.38
CA ASN A 75 16.68 -5.75 8.34
C ASN A 75 16.23 -6.52 9.59
N ALA A 76 15.33 -7.50 9.40
CA ALA A 76 14.78 -8.29 10.50
C ALA A 76 15.80 -9.24 11.15
N VAL A 77 16.88 -9.60 10.44
CA VAL A 77 17.92 -10.50 10.96
C VAL A 77 18.84 -9.78 11.94
N THR A 78 19.14 -8.51 11.66
CA THR A 78 20.08 -7.72 12.48
C THR A 78 19.38 -6.70 13.38
N SER A 79 18.05 -6.59 13.31
CA SER A 79 17.25 -5.57 14.01
C SER A 79 17.77 -4.14 13.78
N ARG A 80 18.24 -3.87 12.56
CA ARG A 80 18.78 -2.57 12.15
C ARG A 80 18.01 -2.00 10.98
N VAL A 81 18.06 -0.69 10.83
CA VAL A 81 17.51 0.02 9.68
C VAL A 81 18.60 0.72 8.89
N LYS A 82 18.46 0.70 7.57
CA LYS A 82 19.26 1.49 6.64
C LYS A 82 18.47 2.74 6.28
N ILE A 83 19.06 3.91 6.51
CA ILE A 83 18.53 5.18 6.02
C ILE A 83 19.37 5.58 4.81
N GLY A 84 18.73 5.94 3.70
CA GLY A 84 19.45 6.35 2.50
C GLY A 84 18.57 7.05 1.49
N GLN A 85 19.16 7.53 0.41
CA GLN A 85 18.41 8.04 -0.74
C GLN A 85 18.80 7.33 -2.04
N SER A 86 17.93 7.39 -3.06
CA SER A 86 18.25 6.92 -4.41
C SER A 86 17.25 7.40 -5.46
N ASP A 87 17.75 7.74 -6.64
CA ASP A 87 16.97 7.99 -7.87
C ASP A 87 16.41 6.70 -8.50
N ARG A 88 16.95 5.55 -8.07
CA ARG A 88 16.58 4.22 -8.56
C ARG A 88 16.37 3.28 -7.39
N PHE A 89 15.44 3.65 -6.51
CA PHE A 89 15.15 2.95 -5.25
C PHE A 89 15.09 1.43 -5.40
N HIS A 90 14.31 0.90 -6.34
CA HIS A 90 14.19 -0.56 -6.53
C HIS A 90 15.53 -1.26 -6.80
N ARG A 91 16.43 -0.66 -7.61
CA ARG A 91 17.76 -1.21 -7.89
C ARG A 91 18.64 -1.14 -6.67
N ARG A 92 18.59 -0.02 -5.95
CA ARG A 92 19.37 0.19 -4.73
C ARG A 92 18.93 -0.79 -3.64
N TRP A 93 17.62 -0.98 -3.46
CA TRP A 93 17.06 -1.92 -2.50
C TRP A 93 17.50 -3.36 -2.81
N ARG A 94 17.34 -3.84 -4.05
CA ARG A 94 17.84 -5.17 -4.46
C ARG A 94 19.34 -5.32 -4.23
N SER A 95 20.13 -4.30 -4.54
CA SER A 95 21.57 -4.30 -4.30
C SER A 95 21.91 -4.42 -2.81
N LEU A 96 21.15 -3.76 -1.93
CA LEU A 96 21.32 -3.86 -0.48
C LEU A 96 20.92 -5.24 0.06
N GLU A 97 19.86 -5.85 -0.48
CA GLU A 97 19.46 -7.23 -0.13
C GLU A 97 20.54 -8.24 -0.53
N MET A 98 21.05 -8.14 -1.77
CA MET A 98 22.15 -9.00 -2.24
C MET A 98 23.40 -8.82 -1.38
N GLY A 99 23.75 -7.58 -1.01
CA GLY A 99 24.92 -7.31 -0.18
C GLY A 99 24.76 -7.72 1.29
N SER A 100 23.54 -7.73 1.82
CA SER A 100 23.26 -8.13 3.20
C SER A 100 22.93 -9.62 3.36
N GLY A 101 22.61 -10.31 2.26
CA GLY A 101 22.19 -11.72 2.28
C GLY A 101 20.81 -11.95 2.90
N CYS A 102 19.99 -10.90 3.04
CA CYS A 102 18.68 -10.97 3.66
C CYS A 102 17.67 -10.06 2.97
N HIS A 103 16.39 -10.39 3.14
CA HIS A 103 15.30 -9.54 2.68
C HIS A 103 15.17 -8.29 3.56
N LEU A 104 14.98 -7.13 2.94
CA LEU A 104 14.80 -5.86 3.63
C LEU A 104 13.36 -5.38 3.51
N HIS A 105 12.83 -4.79 4.58
CA HIS A 105 11.45 -4.30 4.64
C HIS A 105 11.42 -2.77 4.65
N PRO A 106 10.97 -2.10 3.57
CA PRO A 106 10.80 -0.66 3.59
C PRO A 106 9.71 -0.26 4.57
N LEU A 107 10.07 0.63 5.50
CA LEU A 107 9.17 1.17 6.49
C LEU A 107 8.53 2.46 5.99
N VAL A 108 9.36 3.36 5.44
CA VAL A 108 8.95 4.70 5.02
C VAL A 108 9.70 5.11 3.75
N LEU A 109 9.00 5.79 2.84
CA LEU A 109 9.54 6.43 1.65
C LEU A 109 9.10 7.90 1.60
N TRP A 110 10.05 8.82 1.52
CA TRP A 110 9.78 10.24 1.28
C TRP A 110 9.94 10.55 -0.20
N GLN A 111 8.86 11.01 -0.83
CA GLN A 111 8.88 11.47 -2.20
C GLN A 111 9.07 12.98 -2.22
N THR A 112 10.32 13.41 -2.40
CA THR A 112 10.75 14.80 -2.20
C THR A 112 11.69 15.23 -3.32
N ASP A 113 11.72 16.52 -3.62
CA ASP A 113 12.71 17.13 -4.51
C ASP A 113 14.08 17.32 -3.82
N ARG A 114 14.14 17.17 -2.48
CA ARG A 114 15.35 17.32 -1.67
C ARG A 114 15.65 16.11 -0.78
N PRO A 115 15.79 14.89 -1.33
CA PRO A 115 15.96 13.68 -0.52
C PRO A 115 17.24 13.69 0.32
N GLY A 116 18.31 14.32 -0.16
CA GLY A 116 19.53 14.49 0.63
C GLY A 116 19.35 15.34 1.88
N ALA A 117 18.44 16.32 1.88
CA ALA A 117 18.14 17.12 3.07
C ALA A 117 17.37 16.29 4.10
N VAL A 118 16.41 15.48 3.65
CA VAL A 118 15.66 14.55 4.50
C VAL A 118 16.60 13.50 5.10
N GLU A 119 17.46 12.90 4.27
CA GLU A 119 18.47 11.92 4.71
C GLU A 119 19.39 12.53 5.78
N ALA A 120 19.98 13.71 5.51
CA ALA A 120 20.87 14.39 6.47
C ALA A 120 20.16 14.69 7.80
N ARG A 121 18.90 15.13 7.77
CA ARG A 121 18.08 15.36 8.96
C ARG A 121 17.87 14.06 9.76
N LEU A 122 17.53 12.96 9.09
CA LEU A 122 17.33 11.67 9.75
C LEU A 122 18.65 11.11 10.33
N HIS A 123 19.76 11.21 9.59
CA HIS A 123 21.08 10.83 10.09
C HIS A 123 21.51 11.67 11.29
N GLN A 124 21.18 12.96 11.30
CA GLN A 124 21.43 13.84 12.43
C GLN A 124 20.57 13.46 13.64
N MET A 125 19.29 13.20 13.42
CA MET A 125 18.32 12.83 14.46
C MET A 125 18.66 11.50 15.12
N PHE A 126 19.17 10.52 14.36
CA PHE A 126 19.52 9.19 14.83
C PHE A 126 21.01 8.96 14.96
N ARG A 127 21.81 10.02 15.08
CA ARG A 127 23.27 9.93 15.15
C ARG A 127 23.74 8.98 16.25
N ASP A 128 23.12 9.04 17.42
CA ASP A 128 23.51 8.24 18.59
C ASP A 128 23.08 6.77 18.48
N ALA A 129 22.12 6.47 17.60
CA ALA A 129 21.68 5.12 17.30
C ALA A 129 22.44 4.49 16.12
N ARG A 130 23.42 5.20 15.55
CA ARG A 130 24.21 4.73 14.41
C ARG A 130 25.18 3.64 14.86
N GLY A 131 25.03 2.43 14.29
CA GLY A 131 25.89 1.29 14.57
C GLY A 131 27.09 1.24 13.62
N VAL A 132 26.91 0.59 12.46
CA VAL A 132 27.97 0.36 11.48
C VAL A 132 27.60 1.02 10.15
N GLY A 133 28.51 1.84 9.61
CA GLY A 133 28.27 2.50 8.33
C GLY A 133 27.02 3.38 8.40
N GLU A 134 26.05 3.17 7.52
CA GLU A 134 24.79 3.93 7.50
C GLU A 134 23.60 3.10 8.04
N TRP A 135 23.89 2.17 8.95
CA TRP A 135 22.89 1.35 9.65
C TRP A 135 22.68 1.85 11.07
N PHE A 136 21.42 1.87 11.50
CA PHE A 136 20.97 2.40 12.78
C PHE A 136 20.18 1.33 13.53
N GLU A 137 20.21 1.38 14.86
CA GLU A 137 19.45 0.46 15.70
C GLU A 137 17.93 0.69 15.55
N ALA A 138 17.19 -0.36 15.19
CA ALA A 138 15.77 -0.22 14.86
C ALA A 138 14.90 0.18 16.06
N SER A 139 15.31 -0.19 17.27
CA SER A 139 14.63 0.15 18.53
C SER A 139 14.57 1.65 18.80
N ALA A 140 15.52 2.43 18.27
CA ALA A 140 15.50 3.88 18.36
C ALA A 140 14.72 4.52 17.20
N VAL A 141 14.88 3.99 15.98
CA VAL A 141 14.31 4.60 14.78
C VAL A 141 12.81 4.36 14.63
N ILE A 142 12.35 3.12 14.83
CA ILE A 142 10.96 2.73 14.56
C ILE A 142 9.96 3.52 15.41
N PRO A 143 10.13 3.67 16.74
CA PRO A 143 9.20 4.47 17.55
C PRO A 143 9.10 5.92 17.10
N ALA A 144 10.24 6.56 16.77
CA ALA A 144 10.26 7.93 16.28
C ALA A 144 9.55 8.09 14.93
N LEU A 145 9.67 7.09 14.03
CA LEU A 145 8.92 7.07 12.77
C LEU A 145 7.41 6.88 13.01
N LEU A 146 7.01 6.01 13.94
CA LEU A 146 5.59 5.85 14.30
C LEU A 146 5.00 7.15 14.81
N ASP A 147 5.72 7.86 15.69
CA ASP A 147 5.25 9.13 16.22
C ASP A 147 5.18 10.22 15.15
N ALA A 148 6.10 10.22 14.18
CA ALA A 148 6.01 11.09 13.00
C ALA A 148 4.76 10.77 12.16
N CYS A 149 4.52 9.49 11.86
CA CYS A 149 3.32 9.07 11.13
C CYS A 149 2.02 9.41 11.88
N ARG A 150 2.00 9.31 13.21
CA ARG A 150 0.83 9.68 14.03
C ARG A 150 0.56 11.18 13.98
N ARG A 151 1.60 12.00 14.14
CA ARG A 151 1.45 13.47 14.04
C ARG A 151 0.93 13.89 12.68
N ALA A 152 1.46 13.28 11.62
CA ALA A 152 1.03 13.52 10.25
C ALA A 152 -0.44 13.17 9.97
N VAL A 153 -1.02 12.23 10.72
CA VAL A 153 -2.46 11.90 10.62
C VAL A 153 -3.32 12.87 11.45
N MET A 154 -2.76 13.51 12.47
CA MET A 154 -3.48 14.42 13.36
C MET A 154 -3.41 15.90 12.94
N SER A 155 -2.42 16.29 12.13
CA SER A 155 -2.25 17.67 11.63
C SER A 155 -3.34 18.13 10.67
N ASP A 156 -4.15 17.20 10.15
CA ASP A 156 -5.28 17.47 9.25
C ASP A 156 -6.55 17.99 9.94
N GLU A 157 -6.50 18.36 11.24
CA GLU A 157 -7.60 19.11 11.83
C GLU A 157 -7.69 20.48 11.13
N PRO A 158 -8.83 20.82 10.48
CA PRO A 158 -8.96 22.05 9.72
C PRO A 158 -8.86 23.25 10.67
N THR A 159 -7.67 23.83 10.80
CA THR A 159 -7.44 25.08 11.50
C THR A 159 -8.19 26.20 10.80
N SER A 160 -9.39 26.46 11.31
CA SER A 160 -10.28 27.63 11.19
C SER A 160 -10.38 28.35 9.82
N LYS A 161 -11.64 28.56 9.43
CA LYS A 161 -12.18 29.19 8.20
C LYS A 161 -11.72 30.61 7.83
N ASP A 162 -10.64 31.17 8.37
CA ASP A 162 -10.32 32.60 8.23
C ASP A 162 -9.09 32.96 7.39
N ALA A 163 -8.36 32.00 6.80
CA ALA A 163 -7.19 32.31 5.97
C ALA A 163 -7.52 32.50 4.47
N LYS A 164 -8.41 33.44 4.14
CA LYS A 164 -8.51 34.00 2.77
C LYS A 164 -7.37 35.03 2.56
N LYS A 165 -6.12 34.60 2.36
CA LYS A 165 -5.10 35.47 1.75
C LYS A 165 -3.88 34.71 1.22
N ALA A 166 -3.68 34.89 -0.09
CA ALA A 166 -2.45 34.71 -0.86
C ALA A 166 -1.76 33.33 -0.82
N THR A 167 -2.15 32.46 -1.74
CA THR A 167 -1.32 31.33 -2.17
C THR A 167 -0.15 31.86 -3.02
N PRO A 168 1.13 31.59 -2.70
CA PRO A 168 2.22 31.81 -3.63
C PRO A 168 2.10 30.82 -4.80
N ALA A 169 2.56 31.23 -5.98
CA ALA A 169 2.41 30.51 -7.24
C ALA A 169 2.83 29.03 -7.13
N SER A 170 1.85 28.15 -6.97
CA SER A 170 1.99 26.70 -7.07
C SER A 170 2.35 26.38 -8.52
N ILE A 171 3.56 25.86 -8.70
CA ILE A 171 4.07 25.34 -9.98
C ILE A 171 3.17 24.18 -10.39
N ARG A 172 2.29 24.42 -11.37
CA ARG A 172 1.50 23.35 -12.00
C ARG A 172 2.42 22.57 -12.96
N PRO A 173 2.67 21.27 -12.75
CA PRO A 173 3.31 20.45 -13.77
C PRO A 173 2.35 20.33 -14.96
N THR A 174 2.64 21.06 -16.04
CA THR A 174 1.85 20.98 -17.27
C THR A 174 2.36 19.80 -18.08
N VAL A 175 1.75 18.62 -17.89
CA VAL A 175 1.98 17.46 -18.76
C VAL A 175 1.03 17.55 -19.95
N ARG A 176 1.54 17.97 -21.12
CA ARG A 176 0.81 17.88 -22.39
C ARG A 176 0.79 16.41 -22.85
N VAL A 177 -0.35 15.74 -22.69
CA VAL A 177 -0.61 14.42 -23.27
C VAL A 177 -0.81 14.57 -24.78
N ARG A 178 -0.06 13.81 -25.58
CA ARG A 178 -0.22 13.80 -27.05
C ARG A 178 -1.45 12.95 -27.41
N THR A 179 -2.23 13.40 -28.39
CA THR A 179 -3.49 12.74 -28.83
C THR A 179 -3.31 11.28 -29.28
N GLY A 180 -2.08 10.85 -29.59
CA GLY A 180 -1.75 9.46 -29.89
C GLY A 180 -1.68 8.53 -28.66
N ASP A 181 -1.42 9.08 -27.46
CA ASP A 181 -1.32 8.29 -26.22
C ASP A 181 -2.71 7.90 -25.68
N LEU A 182 -3.72 8.75 -25.89
CA LEU A 182 -5.12 8.46 -25.54
C LEU A 182 -5.66 7.21 -26.26
N LYS A 183 -5.36 7.04 -27.55
CA LYS A 183 -5.77 5.85 -28.32
C LYS A 183 -5.12 4.55 -27.81
N ARG A 184 -3.90 4.64 -27.27
CA ARG A 184 -3.21 3.50 -26.65
C ARG A 184 -3.80 3.14 -25.30
N VAL A 185 -4.24 4.14 -24.53
CA VAL A 185 -4.97 3.94 -23.26
C VAL A 185 -6.32 3.28 -23.51
N ASP A 186 -7.10 3.72 -24.51
CA ASP A 186 -8.39 3.10 -24.84
C ASP A 186 -8.25 1.62 -25.24
N THR A 187 -7.21 1.29 -26.01
CA THR A 187 -6.93 -0.09 -26.44
C THR A 187 -6.42 -0.95 -25.29
N ALA A 188 -5.65 -0.39 -24.37
CA ALA A 188 -5.18 -1.08 -23.17
C ALA A 188 -6.33 -1.32 -22.17
N LEU A 189 -7.23 -0.33 -22.01
CA LEU A 189 -8.43 -0.43 -21.18
C LEU A 189 -9.38 -1.50 -21.71
N GLY A 190 -9.58 -1.56 -23.03
CA GLY A 190 -10.39 -2.60 -23.66
C GLY A 190 -9.87 -4.03 -23.42
N ARG A 191 -8.54 -4.23 -23.49
CA ARG A 191 -7.90 -5.51 -23.16
C ARG A 191 -8.02 -5.87 -21.69
N LEU A 192 -7.78 -4.89 -20.80
CA LEU A 192 -7.95 -5.09 -19.36
C LEU A 192 -9.39 -5.50 -19.00
N ILE A 193 -10.40 -4.87 -19.63
CA ILE A 193 -11.82 -5.23 -19.43
C ILE A 193 -12.10 -6.66 -19.89
N ALA A 194 -11.51 -7.10 -21.02
CA ALA A 194 -11.67 -8.46 -21.52
C ALA A 194 -11.01 -9.50 -20.59
N ASP A 195 -9.76 -9.27 -20.18
CA ASP A 195 -9.01 -10.15 -19.27
C ASP A 195 -9.73 -10.28 -17.92
N ASN A 196 -10.32 -9.18 -17.45
CA ASN A 196 -11.12 -9.16 -16.22
C ASN A 196 -12.39 -9.99 -16.32
N ARG A 197 -13.08 -9.98 -17.46
CA ARG A 197 -14.28 -10.79 -17.67
C ARG A 197 -13.95 -12.28 -17.60
N THR A 198 -12.81 -12.67 -18.15
CA THR A 198 -12.29 -14.04 -18.08
C THR A 198 -11.94 -14.43 -16.63
N HIS A 199 -11.25 -13.55 -15.89
CA HIS A 199 -10.93 -13.78 -14.48
C HIS A 199 -12.19 -13.91 -13.60
N MET A 200 -13.22 -13.10 -13.86
CA MET A 200 -14.51 -13.20 -13.15
C MET A 200 -15.20 -14.54 -13.38
N HIS A 201 -15.19 -15.05 -14.61
CA HIS A 201 -15.72 -16.37 -14.93
C HIS A 201 -14.96 -17.48 -14.21
N ALA A 202 -13.62 -17.47 -14.28
CA ALA A 202 -12.78 -18.47 -13.62
C ALA A 202 -12.96 -18.46 -12.08
N MET A 203 -13.11 -17.28 -11.49
CA MET A 203 -13.33 -17.12 -10.05
C MET A 203 -14.73 -17.60 -9.63
N GLN A 204 -15.74 -17.39 -10.48
CA GLN A 204 -17.08 -17.90 -10.25
C GLN A 204 -17.11 -19.44 -10.33
N GLU A 205 -16.41 -20.02 -11.30
CA GLU A 205 -16.21 -21.48 -11.41
C GLU A 205 -15.47 -22.04 -10.18
N ALA A 206 -14.41 -21.36 -9.72
CA ALA A 206 -13.68 -21.77 -8.53
C ALA A 206 -14.54 -21.73 -7.25
N LEU A 207 -15.41 -20.73 -7.12
CA LEU A 207 -16.35 -20.64 -6.00
C LEU A 207 -17.44 -21.72 -6.07
N GLU A 208 -17.95 -22.02 -7.26
CA GLU A 208 -18.90 -23.11 -7.47
C GLU A 208 -18.26 -24.49 -7.18
N SER A 209 -17.00 -24.69 -7.59
CA SER A 209 -16.22 -25.90 -7.30
C SER A 209 -15.96 -26.07 -5.79
N LYS A 210 -15.47 -25.02 -5.11
CA LYS A 210 -15.18 -25.06 -3.67
C LYS A 210 -16.45 -25.30 -2.83
N ARG A 211 -17.62 -24.88 -3.31
CA ARG A 211 -18.91 -25.16 -2.66
C ARG A 211 -19.32 -26.61 -2.80
N ALA A 212 -19.14 -27.18 -3.99
CA ALA A 212 -19.40 -28.59 -4.23
C ALA A 212 -18.53 -29.47 -3.31
N GLU A 213 -17.27 -29.09 -3.10
CA GLU A 213 -16.36 -29.78 -2.19
C GLU A 213 -16.77 -29.67 -0.70
N LEU A 214 -17.33 -28.54 -0.28
CA LEU A 214 -17.70 -28.31 1.13
C LEU A 214 -19.06 -28.91 1.51
N GLY A 215 -19.84 -29.46 0.57
CA GLY A 215 -21.16 -30.04 0.84
C GLY A 215 -22.16 -29.07 1.47
N LEU A 216 -21.90 -27.76 1.37
CA LEU A 216 -22.76 -26.72 1.94
C LEU A 216 -23.98 -26.55 1.04
N GLU A 217 -25.12 -27.09 1.46
CA GLU A 217 -26.42 -26.77 0.87
C GLU A 217 -26.79 -25.31 1.18
N ILE A 218 -26.23 -24.40 0.40
CA ILE A 218 -26.62 -22.98 0.43
C ILE A 218 -28.04 -22.90 -0.09
N SER A 219 -28.93 -22.27 0.68
CA SER A 219 -30.31 -22.07 0.25
C SER A 219 -30.33 -21.34 -1.09
N SER A 220 -31.24 -21.72 -2.00
CA SER A 220 -31.46 -21.00 -3.28
C SER A 220 -31.60 -19.48 -3.08
N LYS A 221 -32.12 -19.07 -1.92
CA LYS A 221 -32.24 -17.65 -1.52
C LYS A 221 -30.89 -16.99 -1.26
N GLU A 222 -29.98 -17.66 -0.57
CA GLU A 222 -28.64 -17.16 -0.26
C GLU A 222 -27.78 -17.08 -1.53
N LEU A 223 -27.86 -18.09 -2.40
CA LEU A 223 -27.18 -18.07 -3.70
C LEU A 223 -27.62 -16.86 -4.55
N LYS A 224 -28.91 -16.54 -4.56
CA LYS A 224 -29.43 -15.35 -5.24
C LYS A 224 -28.93 -14.05 -4.62
N ARG A 225 -28.84 -13.98 -3.29
CA ARG A 225 -28.30 -12.82 -2.57
C ARG A 225 -26.83 -12.60 -2.93
N GLU A 226 -26.06 -13.68 -3.00
CA GLU A 226 -24.64 -13.64 -3.31
C GLU A 226 -24.34 -13.29 -4.77
N LYS A 227 -25.09 -13.84 -5.72
CA LYS A 227 -25.01 -13.43 -7.13
C LYS A 227 -25.34 -11.94 -7.30
N ARG A 228 -26.30 -11.41 -6.52
CA ARG A 228 -26.57 -9.97 -6.47
C ARG A 228 -25.40 -9.20 -5.89
N ALA A 229 -24.79 -9.68 -4.81
CA ALA A 229 -23.63 -9.06 -4.18
C ALA A 229 -22.44 -8.91 -5.14
N MET A 230 -22.05 -10.02 -5.79
CA MET A 230 -20.98 -9.99 -6.80
C MET A 230 -21.30 -9.05 -7.96
N LYS A 231 -22.55 -9.06 -8.46
CA LYS A 231 -22.93 -8.18 -9.58
C LYS A 231 -22.82 -6.70 -9.18
N VAL A 232 -23.19 -6.37 -7.94
CA VAL A 232 -23.03 -5.02 -7.39
C VAL A 232 -21.55 -4.65 -7.27
N ALA A 233 -20.73 -5.52 -6.69
CA ALA A 233 -19.29 -5.27 -6.54
C ALA A 233 -18.57 -5.15 -7.90
N ALA A 234 -18.95 -5.95 -8.90
CA ALA A 234 -18.43 -5.84 -10.26
C ALA A 234 -18.82 -4.52 -10.92
N ALA A 235 -20.09 -4.10 -10.81
CA ALA A 235 -20.55 -2.82 -11.32
C ALA A 235 -19.84 -1.63 -10.62
N PHE A 236 -19.54 -1.79 -9.33
CA PHE A 236 -18.76 -0.84 -8.54
C PHE A 236 -17.34 -0.67 -9.11
N ARG A 237 -16.67 -1.79 -9.34
CA ARG A 237 -15.33 -1.85 -9.94
C ARG A 237 -15.30 -1.25 -11.35
N ASP A 238 -16.21 -1.66 -12.23
CA ASP A 238 -16.27 -1.17 -13.62
C ASP A 238 -16.49 0.34 -13.70
N ARG A 239 -17.14 0.90 -12.68
CA ARG A 239 -17.37 2.33 -12.60
C ARG A 239 -16.12 3.08 -12.11
N LEU A 240 -15.43 2.55 -11.11
CA LEU A 240 -14.11 3.06 -10.71
C LEU A 240 -13.09 3.00 -11.84
N LEU A 241 -13.16 1.99 -12.70
CA LEU A 241 -12.30 1.90 -13.90
C LEU A 241 -12.58 3.03 -14.90
N ARG A 242 -13.85 3.41 -15.05
CA ARG A 242 -14.30 4.40 -16.05
C ARG A 242 -14.23 5.84 -15.57
N GLU A 243 -14.71 6.09 -14.36
CA GLU A 243 -14.88 7.43 -13.79
C GLU A 243 -13.71 7.80 -12.86
N GLY A 244 -12.75 6.90 -12.67
CA GLY A 244 -11.64 7.09 -11.75
C GLY A 244 -12.04 6.98 -10.28
N PRO A 245 -11.09 7.21 -9.36
CA PRO A 245 -11.34 7.14 -7.93
C PRO A 245 -12.26 8.25 -7.46
N MET A 246 -13.23 7.85 -6.64
CA MET A 246 -14.21 8.74 -6.04
C MET A 246 -14.62 8.21 -4.69
N ALA A 247 -15.15 9.09 -3.84
CA ALA A 247 -15.71 8.69 -2.57
C ALA A 247 -16.81 7.62 -2.75
N LEU A 248 -16.82 6.61 -1.88
CA LEU A 248 -17.79 5.50 -1.96
C LEU A 248 -19.26 5.97 -1.93
N THR A 249 -19.56 7.07 -1.23
CA THR A 249 -20.94 7.54 -1.03
C THR A 249 -21.56 8.05 -2.35
N PRO A 250 -20.93 8.96 -3.11
CA PRO A 250 -21.34 9.27 -4.49
C PRO A 250 -21.43 8.05 -5.41
N LEU A 251 -20.56 7.07 -5.23
CA LEU A 251 -20.55 5.88 -6.07
C LEU A 251 -21.73 4.94 -5.75
N ALA A 252 -22.01 4.72 -4.46
CA ALA A 252 -23.11 3.89 -3.99
C ALA A 252 -24.48 4.52 -4.29
N SER A 253 -24.61 5.84 -4.18
CA SER A 253 -25.86 6.57 -4.49
C SER A 253 -26.33 6.40 -5.93
N ARG A 254 -25.38 6.19 -6.86
CA ARG A 254 -25.66 5.99 -8.28
C ARG A 254 -25.95 4.53 -8.65
N LEU A 255 -25.71 3.58 -7.75
CA LEU A 255 -25.88 2.14 -8.00
C LEU A 255 -27.18 1.58 -7.40
N SER A 256 -27.68 2.14 -6.29
CA SER A 256 -28.91 1.67 -5.65
C SER A 256 -29.52 2.69 -4.68
N LYS A 257 -30.82 2.54 -4.38
CA LYS A 257 -31.51 3.26 -3.30
C LYS A 257 -31.00 2.87 -1.90
N HIS A 258 -30.50 1.64 -1.73
CA HIS A 258 -29.94 1.15 -0.46
C HIS A 258 -28.41 1.33 -0.43
N GLN A 259 -27.97 2.57 -0.27
CA GLN A 259 -26.57 2.98 -0.42
C GLN A 259 -25.62 2.28 0.55
N ARG A 260 -26.06 2.07 1.79
CA ARG A 260 -25.24 1.44 2.85
C ARG A 260 -24.92 -0.01 2.51
N ASP A 261 -25.93 -0.79 2.12
CA ASP A 261 -25.77 -2.20 1.77
C ASP A 261 -24.87 -2.39 0.55
N VAL A 262 -25.02 -1.55 -0.48
CA VAL A 262 -24.18 -1.60 -1.68
C VAL A 262 -22.73 -1.28 -1.36
N ARG A 263 -22.49 -0.26 -0.53
CA ARG A 263 -21.15 0.14 -0.12
C ARG A 263 -20.45 -0.96 0.67
N ASP A 264 -21.10 -1.43 1.72
CA ASP A 264 -20.49 -2.39 2.65
C ASP A 264 -20.22 -3.73 1.95
N MET A 265 -21.11 -4.13 1.05
CA MET A 265 -20.96 -5.33 0.24
C MET A 265 -19.89 -5.19 -0.85
N ALA A 266 -19.78 -4.03 -1.50
CA ALA A 266 -18.70 -3.77 -2.45
C ALA A 266 -17.35 -3.77 -1.73
N LEU A 267 -17.25 -3.15 -0.56
CA LEU A 267 -16.03 -3.15 0.26
C LEU A 267 -15.61 -4.57 0.64
N GLN A 268 -16.52 -5.35 1.24
CA GLN A 268 -16.25 -6.72 1.66
C GLN A 268 -15.74 -7.58 0.49
N TYR A 269 -16.47 -7.60 -0.63
CA TYR A 269 -16.08 -8.39 -1.79
C TYR A 269 -14.81 -7.86 -2.47
N GLY A 270 -14.64 -6.54 -2.54
CA GLY A 270 -13.47 -5.93 -3.14
C GLY A 270 -12.20 -6.19 -2.35
N GLU A 271 -12.29 -6.26 -1.02
CA GLU A 271 -11.21 -6.67 -0.12
C GLU A 271 -10.89 -8.16 -0.29
N ASP A 272 -11.91 -9.01 -0.16
CA ASP A 272 -11.77 -10.47 -0.23
C ASP A 272 -11.16 -10.91 -1.58
N LEU A 273 -11.52 -10.21 -2.65
CA LEU A 273 -11.06 -10.48 -4.01
C LEU A 273 -9.89 -9.61 -4.44
N GLN A 274 -9.38 -8.77 -3.55
CA GLN A 274 -8.27 -7.84 -3.81
C GLN A 274 -8.47 -6.99 -5.06
N TRP A 275 -9.69 -6.53 -5.34
CA TRP A 275 -10.00 -5.68 -6.50
C TRP A 275 -9.53 -4.24 -6.31
N PHE A 276 -9.52 -3.75 -5.07
CA PHE A 276 -9.07 -2.40 -4.75
C PHE A 276 -8.47 -2.32 -3.35
N THR A 277 -7.48 -1.45 -3.18
CA THR A 277 -7.03 -0.93 -1.87
C THR A 277 -7.75 0.38 -1.61
N TYR A 278 -8.10 0.71 -0.38
CA TYR A 278 -8.70 2.02 -0.09
C TYR A 278 -7.74 2.89 0.71
N ILE A 279 -7.76 4.18 0.39
CA ILE A 279 -7.28 5.20 1.31
C ILE A 279 -8.49 5.66 2.12
N LYS A 280 -8.41 5.47 3.43
CA LYS A 280 -9.35 6.10 4.37
C LYS A 280 -8.84 7.54 4.56
N VAL A 281 -9.45 8.47 3.85
CA VAL A 281 -9.17 9.89 4.01
C VAL A 281 -9.93 10.37 5.25
N ALA A 282 -9.30 11.26 6.02
CA ALA A 282 -9.89 11.83 7.23
C ALA A 282 -11.28 12.43 6.95
N ARG A 283 -12.07 12.51 8.02
CA ARG A 283 -13.48 12.88 7.99
C ARG A 283 -13.69 14.20 7.26
N ASP A 284 -14.77 14.29 6.47
CA ASP A 284 -15.25 15.59 6.02
C ASP A 284 -15.69 16.46 7.22
N ALA A 285 -16.08 17.72 6.96
CA ALA A 285 -16.57 18.65 7.98
C ALA A 285 -17.76 18.11 8.80
N GLU A 286 -18.40 17.02 8.34
CA GLU A 286 -19.56 16.37 8.95
C GLU A 286 -19.19 15.10 9.73
N GLY A 287 -17.91 14.74 9.78
CA GLY A 287 -17.44 13.59 10.54
C GLY A 287 -17.51 12.25 9.79
N VAL A 288 -17.77 12.27 8.47
CA VAL A 288 -17.94 11.06 7.67
C VAL A 288 -16.60 10.63 7.07
N SER A 289 -16.12 9.42 7.39
CA SER A 289 -14.92 8.86 6.77
C SER A 289 -15.16 8.63 5.27
N MET A 290 -14.32 9.24 4.44
CA MET A 290 -14.33 9.03 3.00
C MET A 290 -13.33 7.92 2.64
N TYR A 291 -13.84 6.90 1.97
CA TYR A 291 -13.02 5.82 1.46
C TYR A 291 -12.85 6.05 -0.05
N TRP A 292 -11.60 6.01 -0.48
CA TRP A 292 -11.21 6.16 -1.89
C TRP A 292 -10.68 4.82 -2.37
N PRO A 293 -11.51 3.98 -2.99
CA PRO A 293 -11.07 2.71 -3.55
C PRO A 293 -10.17 2.96 -4.76
N LEU A 294 -8.91 2.56 -4.62
CA LEU A 294 -7.91 2.51 -5.66
C LEU A 294 -7.91 1.11 -6.25
N ILE A 295 -8.25 1.01 -7.54
CA ILE A 295 -8.19 -0.27 -8.23
C ILE A 295 -6.75 -0.78 -8.20
N ASN A 296 -6.58 -2.01 -7.75
CA ASN A 296 -5.27 -2.64 -7.73
C ASN A 296 -4.70 -2.70 -9.14
N GLY A 297 -3.67 -1.88 -9.38
CA GLY A 297 -2.98 -1.78 -10.66
C GLY A 297 -3.41 -0.61 -11.56
N ASN A 298 -4.14 0.39 -11.06
CA ASN A 298 -4.47 1.60 -11.83
C ASN A 298 -3.79 2.85 -11.21
N PRO A 299 -3.15 3.73 -12.01
CA PRO A 299 -2.61 5.00 -11.52
C PRO A 299 -3.71 5.97 -11.10
N PHE A 300 -3.73 6.27 -9.81
CA PHE A 300 -4.45 7.42 -9.29
C PHE A 300 -3.48 8.42 -8.70
N ASP A 301 -3.57 9.65 -9.16
CA ASP A 301 -2.92 10.81 -8.55
C ASP A 301 -4.04 11.72 -8.02
N PRO A 302 -4.18 11.87 -6.68
CA PRO A 302 -5.22 12.71 -6.09
C PRO A 302 -5.09 14.20 -6.45
N ASN A 303 -3.92 14.64 -6.94
CA ASN A 303 -3.69 16.01 -7.37
C ASN A 303 -3.96 16.23 -8.87
N ASN A 304 -4.21 15.15 -9.62
CA ASN A 304 -4.51 15.19 -11.04
C ASN A 304 -6.02 15.01 -11.28
N SER A 305 -6.81 16.03 -10.95
CA SER A 305 -8.27 16.07 -11.16
C SER A 305 -8.69 16.18 -12.64
N THR A 306 -7.76 15.91 -13.57
CA THR A 306 -8.03 15.87 -15.01
C THR A 306 -7.89 14.44 -15.53
N VAL A 307 -8.80 13.59 -15.07
CA VAL A 307 -9.27 12.41 -15.80
C VAL A 307 -10.71 12.77 -16.22
N PRO A 308 -11.10 12.58 -17.50
CA PRO A 308 -12.34 13.14 -18.08
C PRO A 308 -13.62 12.76 -17.35
#